data_AF-A0AAU7FDD9-F1
#
_entry.id   AF-A0AAU7FDD9-F1
#
_cell.length_a   1.000
_cell.length_b   1.000
_cell.length_c   1.000
_cell.angle_alpha   90.00
_cell.angle_beta   90.00
_cell.angle_gamma   90.00
#
_symmetry.space_group_name_H-M   'P 1'
#
loop_
_entity.id
_entity.type
_entity.pdbx_description
1 polymer ?
#
loop_
_entity_poly.entity_id
_entity_poly.type
_entity_poly.pdbx_seq_one_letter_code
_entity_poly.pdbx_strand_id
1 'polypeptide(L)'
;MSMADLLKNKPFFYLCVPALAAGLIGIFPAQFLAIAPPCLFSAVLHWDHCWGCGMTRAGLAILAGDWSAAWRFNPLSWIVFPLLAVLYVQAWHNWYRTFSQPSAAARPLSSSSLDFNA
;
A
#
# COMPACT_ATOMS: atom_id res chain seq x y z
N MET A 1 -18.51 -16.54 -7.75
CA MET A 1 -17.47 -16.52 -6.69
C MET A 1 -18.21 -16.49 -5.36
N SER A 2 -18.09 -17.55 -4.55
CA SER A 2 -18.88 -17.70 -3.31
C SER A 2 -18.35 -16.74 -2.23
N MET A 3 -19.25 -16.15 -1.43
CA MET A 3 -18.89 -15.24 -0.32
C MET A 3 -17.91 -15.90 0.69
N ALA A 4 -18.00 -17.23 0.83
CA ALA A 4 -17.13 -18.02 1.69
C ALA A 4 -15.68 -18.13 1.17
N ASP A 5 -15.48 -18.09 -0.15
CA ASP A 5 -14.14 -18.12 -0.76
C ASP A 5 -13.43 -16.77 -0.55
N LEU A 6 -14.20 -15.68 -0.45
CA LEU A 6 -13.71 -14.32 -0.24
C LEU A 6 -13.06 -14.13 1.14
N LEU A 7 -13.61 -14.78 2.19
CA LEU A 7 -13.11 -14.71 3.56
C LEU A 7 -11.87 -15.59 3.80
N LYS A 8 -11.71 -16.68 3.03
CA LYS A 8 -10.60 -17.62 3.19
C LYS A 8 -9.33 -17.14 2.49
N ASN A 9 -9.48 -16.24 1.52
CA ASN A 9 -8.38 -15.71 0.74
C ASN A 9 -7.77 -14.50 1.46
N LYS A 10 -6.92 -14.76 2.46
CA LYS A 10 -6.12 -13.75 3.17
C LYS A 10 -5.56 -12.68 2.23
N PRO A 11 -5.05 -12.99 1.01
CA PRO A 11 -4.60 -11.94 0.13
C PRO A 11 -5.68 -10.94 -0.21
N PHE A 12 -6.84 -11.36 -0.71
CA PHE A 12 -7.95 -10.46 -1.11
C PHE A 12 -8.25 -9.36 -0.07
N PHE A 13 -8.20 -9.71 1.22
CA PHE A 13 -8.39 -8.77 2.33
C PHE A 13 -7.29 -7.68 2.38
N TYR A 14 -6.02 -8.02 2.12
CA TYR A 14 -4.92 -7.05 2.05
C TYR A 14 -4.98 -6.08 0.86
N LEU A 15 -5.79 -6.34 -0.18
CA LEU A 15 -6.01 -5.40 -1.29
C LEU A 15 -7.25 -4.53 -1.03
N CYS A 16 -8.34 -5.15 -0.58
CA CYS A 16 -9.61 -4.46 -0.37
C CYS A 16 -9.58 -3.51 0.83
N VAL A 17 -8.90 -3.87 1.92
CA VAL A 17 -8.81 -3.01 3.11
C VAL A 17 -8.09 -1.68 2.83
N PRO A 18 -6.87 -1.63 2.26
CA PRO A 18 -6.22 -0.36 1.95
C PRO A 18 -6.96 0.42 0.87
N ALA A 19 -7.60 -0.25 -0.11
CA ALA A 19 -8.41 0.43 -1.12
C ALA A 19 -9.64 1.12 -0.51
N LEU A 20 -10.35 0.45 0.42
CA LEU A 20 -11.47 1.03 1.17
C LEU A 20 -11.01 2.19 2.06
N ALA A 21 -9.90 2.02 2.78
CA ALA A 21 -9.33 3.09 3.60
C ALA A 21 -8.94 4.31 2.75
N ALA A 22 -8.30 4.09 1.62
CA ALA A 22 -7.94 5.14 0.66
C ALA A 22 -9.17 5.88 0.12
N GLY A 23 -10.26 5.16 -0.19
CA GLY A 23 -11.53 5.75 -0.58
C GLY A 23 -12.16 6.61 0.51
N LEU A 24 -12.20 6.13 1.76
CA LEU A 24 -12.70 6.91 2.90
C LEU A 24 -11.89 8.19 3.14
N ILE A 25 -10.56 8.10 3.01
CA ILE A 25 -9.65 9.25 3.13
C ILE A 25 -9.87 10.26 1.99
N GLY A 26 -10.13 9.79 0.77
CA GLY A 26 -10.45 10.64 -0.38
C GLY A 26 -11.78 11.40 -0.26
N ILE A 27 -12.75 10.87 0.50
CA ILE A 27 -14.04 11.53 0.74
C ILE A 27 -13.90 12.66 1.79
N PHE A 28 -13.00 12.51 2.76
CA PHE A 28 -12.80 13.49 3.86
C PHE A 28 -11.36 14.03 3.94
N PRO A 29 -10.81 14.61 2.85
CA PRO A 29 -9.40 14.99 2.79
C PRO A 29 -9.05 16.12 3.78
N ALA A 30 -9.97 17.07 3.97
CA ALA A 30 -9.77 18.21 4.88
C ALA A 30 -9.67 17.80 6.35
N GLN A 31 -10.40 16.76 6.74
CA GLN A 31 -10.47 16.30 8.13
C GLN A 31 -9.22 15.49 8.47
N PHE A 32 -8.74 14.72 7.50
CA PHE A 32 -7.46 14.02 7.62
C PHE A 32 -6.28 14.99 7.72
N LEU A 33 -6.28 16.08 6.93
CA LEU A 33 -5.25 17.11 7.01
C LEU A 33 -5.28 17.91 8.33
N ALA A 34 -6.46 18.04 8.95
CA ALA A 34 -6.62 18.74 10.22
C ALA A 34 -6.12 17.92 11.43
N ILE A 35 -6.18 16.59 11.34
CA ILE A 35 -5.69 15.66 12.40
C ILE A 35 -4.20 15.37 12.21
N ALA A 36 -3.69 15.44 10.99
CA ALA A 36 -2.27 15.24 10.70
C ALA A 36 -1.43 16.36 11.35
N PRO A 37 -0.26 16.02 11.92
CA PRO A 37 0.63 17.05 12.49
C PRO A 37 0.98 18.08 11.41
N PRO A 38 0.89 19.38 11.72
CA PRO A 38 1.18 20.43 10.74
C PRO A 38 2.62 20.29 10.25
N CYS A 39 2.85 20.46 8.94
CA CYS A 39 4.20 20.47 8.36
C CYS A 39 5.09 21.40 9.19
N LEU A 40 6.25 20.92 9.65
CA LEU A 40 7.22 21.78 10.34
C LEU A 40 7.58 23.01 9.49
N PHE A 41 7.65 22.85 8.16
CA PHE A 41 7.90 23.94 7.22
C PHE A 41 6.77 24.98 7.15
N SER A 42 5.51 24.56 7.24
CA SER A 42 4.37 25.49 7.28
C SER A 42 4.24 26.14 8.65
N ALA A 43 4.51 25.39 9.73
CA ALA A 43 4.43 25.88 11.10
C ALA A 43 5.56 26.85 11.48
N VAL A 44 6.80 26.59 11.02
CA VAL A 44 8.00 27.37 11.41
C VAL A 44 8.38 28.39 10.34
N LEU A 45 8.26 28.06 9.06
CA LEU A 45 8.67 28.93 7.96
C LEU A 45 7.49 29.57 7.21
N HIS A 46 6.24 29.33 7.65
CA HIS A 46 5.01 29.75 6.93
C HIS A 46 5.03 29.36 5.45
N TRP A 47 5.72 28.24 5.14
CA TRP A 47 5.95 27.79 3.78
C TRP A 47 5.11 26.55 3.47
N ASP A 48 4.05 26.77 2.69
CA ASP A 48 3.10 25.72 2.32
C ASP A 48 3.53 24.91 1.09
N HIS A 49 4.59 25.33 0.41
CA HIS A 49 5.08 24.73 -0.85
C HIS A 49 6.28 23.79 -0.60
N CYS A 50 6.31 23.08 0.53
CA CYS A 50 7.34 22.05 0.74
C CYS A 50 6.98 20.78 -0.04
N TRP A 51 7.99 20.02 -0.45
CA TRP A 51 7.79 18.83 -1.29
C TRP A 51 6.92 17.76 -0.63
N GLY A 52 6.98 17.66 0.70
CA GLY A 52 6.13 16.76 1.49
C GLY A 52 4.66 17.20 1.51
N CYS A 53 4.37 18.43 1.91
CA CYS A 53 2.99 18.90 2.02
C CYS A 53 2.29 19.04 0.66
N GLY A 54 3.02 19.39 -0.40
CA GLY A 54 2.51 19.37 -1.78
C GLY A 54 2.20 17.94 -2.25
N MET A 55 3.05 16.96 -1.94
CA MET A 55 2.82 15.56 -2.31
C MET A 55 1.63 14.94 -1.56
N THR A 56 1.45 15.25 -0.27
CA THR A 56 0.30 14.79 0.52
C THR A 56 -1.03 15.36 -0.03
N ARG A 57 -1.07 16.67 -0.34
CA ARG A 57 -2.24 17.29 -0.97
C ARG A 57 -2.53 16.75 -2.36
N ALA A 58 -1.48 16.52 -3.16
CA ALA A 58 -1.62 15.88 -4.47
C ALA A 58 -2.16 14.45 -4.35
N GLY A 59 -1.70 13.69 -3.35
CA GLY A 59 -2.22 12.34 -3.08
C GLY A 59 -3.68 12.33 -2.67
N LEU A 60 -4.10 13.25 -1.81
CA LEU A 60 -5.51 13.40 -1.45
C LEU A 60 -6.37 13.84 -2.63
N ALA A 61 -5.86 14.71 -3.50
CA ALA A 61 -6.54 15.10 -4.72
C ALA A 61 -6.69 13.90 -5.68
N ILE A 62 -5.66 13.08 -5.84
CA ILE A 62 -5.72 11.82 -6.60
C ILE A 62 -6.75 10.85 -6.01
N LEU A 63 -6.77 10.71 -4.68
CA LEU A 63 -7.75 9.87 -3.98
C LEU A 63 -9.18 10.39 -4.11
N ALA A 64 -9.35 11.71 -4.14
CA ALA A 64 -10.63 12.37 -4.38
C ALA A 64 -11.05 12.35 -5.87
N GLY A 65 -10.16 11.91 -6.78
CA GLY A 65 -10.39 11.90 -8.22
C GLY A 65 -10.17 13.25 -8.92
N ASP A 66 -9.62 14.26 -8.23
CA ASP A 66 -9.27 15.56 -8.81
C ASP A 66 -7.81 15.58 -9.31
N TRP A 67 -7.63 15.09 -10.52
CA TRP A 67 -6.34 15.05 -11.21
C TRP A 67 -5.78 16.45 -11.52
N SER A 68 -6.65 17.44 -11.69
CA SER A 68 -6.27 18.82 -12.00
C SER A 68 -5.62 19.49 -10.79
N ALA A 69 -6.21 19.30 -9.61
CA ALA A 69 -5.64 19.78 -8.35
C ALA A 69 -4.35 19.03 -8.02
N ALA A 70 -4.27 17.72 -8.29
CA ALA A 70 -3.05 16.95 -8.06
C ALA A 70 -1.84 17.50 -8.82
N TRP A 71 -2.02 17.84 -10.10
CA TRP A 71 -0.96 18.46 -10.91
C TRP A 71 -0.55 19.83 -10.37
N ARG A 72 -1.52 20.65 -9.95
CA ARG A 72 -1.25 21.98 -9.39
C ARG A 72 -0.51 21.92 -8.06
N PHE A 73 -0.78 20.92 -7.22
CA PHE A 73 -0.10 20.75 -5.93
C PHE A 73 1.30 20.17 -6.09
N ASN A 74 1.48 19.13 -6.92
CA ASN A 74 2.78 18.56 -7.19
C ASN A 74 2.77 17.76 -8.51
N PRO A 75 3.40 18.25 -9.60
CA PRO A 75 3.49 17.52 -10.86
C PRO A 75 4.19 16.16 -10.74
N LEU A 76 5.09 16.00 -9.77
CA LEU A 76 5.79 14.73 -9.51
C LEU A 76 4.83 13.61 -9.11
N SER A 77 3.61 13.95 -8.64
CA SER A 77 2.56 12.98 -8.34
C SER A 77 2.23 12.08 -9.55
N TRP A 78 2.30 12.61 -10.77
CA TRP A 78 2.04 11.84 -11.98
C TRP A 78 3.08 10.76 -12.28
N ILE A 79 4.25 10.82 -11.66
CA ILE A 79 5.29 9.80 -11.79
C ILE A 79 5.24 8.88 -10.57
N VAL A 80 5.16 9.46 -9.38
CA VAL A 80 5.25 8.74 -8.11
C VAL A 80 4.06 7.82 -7.91
N PHE A 81 2.82 8.27 -8.16
CA PHE A 81 1.64 7.46 -7.92
C PHE A 81 1.55 6.24 -8.86
N PRO A 82 1.78 6.36 -10.19
CA PRO A 82 1.82 5.19 -11.06
C PRO A 82 2.95 4.23 -10.71
N LEU A 83 4.14 4.74 -10.35
CA LEU A 83 5.25 3.89 -9.93
C LEU A 83 4.90 3.11 -8.66
N LEU A 84 4.32 3.78 -7.65
CA LEU A 84 3.83 3.12 -6.43
C LEU A 84 2.78 2.07 -6.74
N ALA A 85 1.84 2.34 -7.66
CA ALA A 85 0.83 1.37 -8.07
C ALA A 85 1.47 0.12 -8.69
N VAL A 86 2.46 0.28 -9.56
CA VAL A 86 3.21 -0.84 -10.16
C VAL A 86 3.95 -1.63 -9.09
N LEU A 87 4.68 -0.96 -8.20
CA LEU A 87 5.41 -1.61 -7.11
C LEU A 87 4.47 -2.36 -6.17
N TYR A 88 3.31 -1.79 -5.87
CA TYR A 88 2.29 -2.43 -5.05
C TYR A 88 1.73 -3.68 -5.71
N VAL A 89 1.41 -3.64 -7.01
CA VAL A 89 0.96 -4.81 -7.78
C VAL A 89 2.05 -5.89 -7.86
N GLN A 90 3.31 -5.50 -8.06
CA GLN A 90 4.44 -6.44 -8.07
C GLN A 90 4.64 -7.09 -6.71
N ALA A 91 4.64 -6.30 -5.63
CA ALA A 91 4.77 -6.78 -4.26
C ALA A 91 3.62 -7.75 -3.92
N TRP A 92 2.39 -7.37 -4.29
CA TRP A 92 1.21 -8.21 -4.15
C TRP A 92 1.38 -9.55 -4.87
N HIS A 93 1.80 -9.52 -6.13
CA HIS A 93 1.95 -10.72 -6.95
C HIS A 93 3.06 -11.65 -6.43
N ASN A 94 4.19 -11.07 -6.00
CA ASN A 94 5.28 -11.82 -5.38
C ASN A 94 4.82 -12.44 -4.06
N TRP A 95 4.10 -11.67 -3.23
CA TRP A 95 3.55 -12.15 -1.97
C TRP A 95 2.54 -13.28 -2.19
N TYR A 96 1.64 -13.16 -3.17
CA TYR A 96 0.71 -14.23 -3.55
C TYR A 96 1.45 -15.51 -3.94
N ARG A 97 2.53 -15.42 -4.72
CA ARG A 97 3.33 -16.60 -5.09
C ARG A 97 4.02 -17.26 -3.91
N THR A 98 4.60 -16.49 -3.00
CA THR A 98 5.29 -17.02 -1.82
C THR A 98 4.33 -17.75 -0.87
N PHE A 99 3.11 -17.26 -0.69
CA PHE A 99 2.10 -17.91 0.16
C PHE A 99 1.35 -19.04 -0.54
N SER A 100 1.28 -19.04 -1.87
CA SER A 100 0.66 -20.11 -2.65
C SER A 100 1.57 -21.33 -2.82
N GLN A 101 2.85 -21.23 -2.47
CA GLN A 101 3.75 -22.39 -2.44
C GLN A 101 3.42 -23.19 -1.18
N PRO A 102 2.82 -24.39 -1.28
CA PRO A 102 2.72 -25.28 -0.13
C PRO A 102 4.14 -25.53 0.36
N SER A 103 4.36 -25.31 1.66
CA SER A 103 5.64 -25.45 2.31
C SER A 103 6.41 -26.66 1.78
N ALA A 104 7.42 -26.44 0.94
CA ALA A 104 8.42 -27.46 0.60
C ALA A 104 9.17 -27.98 1.85
N ALA A 105 8.84 -27.45 3.03
CA ALA A 105 9.16 -27.93 4.37
C ALA A 105 8.28 -29.10 4.86
N ALA A 106 7.40 -29.67 4.03
CA ALA A 106 6.95 -31.05 4.21
C ALA A 106 7.85 -32.04 3.44
N ARG A 107 9.14 -31.75 3.29
CA ARG A 107 10.12 -32.83 3.11
C ARG A 107 10.07 -33.64 4.39
N PRO A 108 9.64 -34.92 4.37
CA PRO A 108 9.94 -35.79 5.50
C PRO A 108 11.46 -35.71 5.69
N LEU A 109 11.91 -35.40 6.91
CA LEU A 109 13.30 -35.63 7.29
C LEU A 109 13.56 -37.10 6.96
N SER A 110 14.27 -37.36 5.86
CA SER A 110 14.62 -38.71 5.47
C SER A 110 15.41 -39.30 6.62
N SER A 111 14.85 -40.32 7.26
CA SER A 111 15.40 -41.07 8.39
C SER A 111 16.69 -41.82 8.08
N SER A 112 17.40 -41.45 7.00
CA SER A 112 18.58 -42.12 6.45
C SER A 112 19.90 -41.69 7.08
N SER A 113 19.87 -41.03 8.25
CA SER A 113 21.08 -40.63 8.99
C SER A 113 21.22 -41.34 10.35
N LEU A 114 20.43 -42.38 10.61
CA LEU A 114 20.54 -43.23 11.81
C LEU A 114 21.19 -44.60 11.55
N ASP A 115 21.82 -44.79 10.38
CA ASP A 115 22.67 -45.95 10.11
C ASP A 115 24.14 -45.53 10.14
N PHE A 116 24.68 -45.30 11.34
CA PHE A 116 26.13 -45.26 11.56
C PHE A 116 26.49 -46.18 12.72
N ASN A 117 27.30 -47.20 12.39
CA ASN A 117 27.89 -48.26 13.21
C ASN A 117 27.03 -49.50 13.54
N ALA A 118 27.02 -50.40 12.54
CA ALA A 118 27.44 -51.79 12.73
C ALA A 118 28.96 -51.89 12.93
#